data_AF-A0A1G7WVK2-F1
#
_entry.id   AF-A0A1G7WVK2-F1
#
_cell.length_a   1.000
_cell.length_b   1.000
_cell.length_c   1.000
_cell.angle_alpha   90.00
_cell.angle_beta   90.00
_cell.angle_gamma   90.00
#
_symmetry.space_group_name_H-M   'P 1'
#
loop_
_entity.id
_entity.type
_entity.pdbx_description
1 polymer ?
#
loop_
_entity_poly.entity_id
_entity_poly.type
_entity_poly.pdbx_seq_one_letter_code
_entity_poly.pdbx_strand_id
1 'polypeptide(L)'
;MKNTNRLLICARAISRSTHRLGHFCAHSVAVFIIIMSCVFTGSIMTSCSDDDDSVSQDYQKKLIGEWLATVNPDLELGDENDVVYVLLSFNEDGVLFQKNYDGNTTEPLNCWERSCRHGIYTVNEAAHTIQCELFEGEAKFSFVGDQMIFTDSSNDVEMSLTFHRPSKAEKALLSMYDLSLEGNDYYGKWFMVQEENGKSTYTMLDFTEDSDLKTTRYTVTGDQCIRTDYSQFYGEDNSDEDGPMLEIYNSNDYFQRELYWWKVSGNTLTLEKCDDSDEETVSTYHALTKADAALLAELEKKCPLIDNLTEKIKGKWMMAEVNGKPVVTNSKQVLTYETATKFYYSLSINAISDLNVWVNHCEGRYNANGTTLVQLVKLPNEDIKFSQQFNILSVTDDEMQVYAMSETFVDDQSYRLTKDLRERKVRVKHDYSNDIIGTWEGRLTSDQDTYSDNQLHRWEYKADGTFVYYRQNSHGEWVADVNTMAEYFVDGVLLCSRWKNVGDDTEKRESWEIASIENGVMKWTALRQREDGSTFTAQFSMTRVNP
;
A
#
# COMPACT_ATOMS: atom_id res chain seq x y z
N MET A 1 8.14 54.88 37.07
CA MET A 1 8.82 55.40 35.86
C MET A 1 8.91 54.26 34.86
N LYS A 2 8.21 54.38 33.72
CA LYS A 2 8.34 53.70 32.39
C LYS A 2 8.55 52.16 32.38
N ASN A 3 7.86 51.30 31.65
CA ASN A 3 6.83 51.30 30.59
C ASN A 3 6.28 49.84 30.58
N THR A 4 4.97 49.59 30.72
CA THR A 4 4.02 49.21 29.63
C THR A 4 4.44 48.05 28.70
N ASN A 5 3.75 46.90 28.82
CA ASN A 5 2.70 46.41 27.89
C ASN A 5 2.72 44.89 27.61
N ARG A 6 1.48 44.35 27.54
CA ARG A 6 1.01 43.08 26.94
C ARG A 6 1.13 41.79 27.76
N LEU A 7 0.07 41.48 28.51
CA LEU A 7 -0.44 40.11 28.67
C LEU A 7 -1.89 40.16 29.19
N LEU A 8 -2.85 40.19 28.28
CA LEU A 8 -4.25 39.87 28.55
C LEU A 8 -4.94 39.61 27.20
N ILE A 9 -5.55 38.43 27.07
CA ILE A 9 -6.49 37.90 26.05
C ILE A 9 -6.01 36.49 25.66
N CYS A 10 -6.56 35.48 26.34
CA CYS A 10 -6.87 34.14 25.85
C CYS A 10 -7.33 33.29 27.04
N ALA A 11 -8.58 33.53 27.46
CA ALA A 11 -9.30 32.66 28.39
C ALA A 11 -10.81 32.80 28.11
N ARG A 12 -11.20 32.50 26.86
CA ARG A 12 -12.60 32.34 26.41
C ARG A 12 -12.61 31.71 25.02
N ALA A 13 -12.22 30.44 24.95
CA ALA A 13 -12.47 29.58 23.78
C ALA A 13 -12.39 28.06 24.09
N ILE A 14 -12.10 27.64 25.32
CA ILE A 14 -11.93 26.21 25.69
C ILE A 14 -13.11 25.73 26.56
N SER A 15 -14.34 25.88 26.07
CA SER A 15 -15.53 25.38 26.79
C SER A 15 -16.65 24.86 25.88
N ARG A 16 -16.41 24.66 24.58
CA ARG A 16 -17.45 24.13 23.67
C ARG A 16 -17.10 22.87 22.89
N SER A 17 -15.84 22.40 22.86
CA SER A 17 -15.48 21.22 22.05
C SER A 17 -15.25 19.91 22.82
N THR A 18 -15.24 19.90 24.16
CA THR A 18 -14.82 18.69 24.92
C THR A 18 -15.95 17.79 25.43
N HIS A 19 -17.21 18.03 25.07
CA HIS A 19 -18.35 17.19 25.53
C HIS A 19 -19.18 16.51 24.44
N ARG A 20 -18.80 16.57 23.15
CA ARG A 20 -19.57 15.94 22.06
C ARG A 20 -18.84 14.83 21.26
N LEU A 21 -17.56 14.58 21.50
CA LEU A 21 -16.73 13.72 20.64
C LEU A 21 -16.73 12.21 20.97
N GLY A 22 -17.64 11.72 21.81
CA GLY A 22 -17.65 10.30 22.22
C GLY A 22 -18.86 9.46 21.79
N HIS A 23 -19.94 10.07 21.30
CA HIS A 23 -21.22 9.37 21.10
C HIS A 23 -21.94 9.63 19.76
N PHE A 24 -21.41 10.51 18.90
CA PHE A 24 -22.16 10.98 17.73
C PHE A 24 -21.80 10.30 16.39
N CYS A 25 -20.55 9.86 16.14
CA CYS A 25 -20.25 9.14 14.88
C CYS A 25 -21.02 7.82 14.72
N ALA A 26 -21.44 7.20 15.83
CA ALA A 26 -22.30 6.01 15.78
C ALA A 26 -23.75 6.31 15.36
N HIS A 27 -24.20 7.57 15.36
CA HIS A 27 -25.58 7.92 15.03
C HIS A 27 -25.86 7.91 13.52
N SER A 28 -24.92 8.26 12.64
CA SER A 28 -25.20 8.33 11.19
C SER A 28 -25.30 6.96 10.50
N VAL A 29 -24.51 5.97 10.96
CA VAL A 29 -24.67 4.55 10.57
C VAL A 29 -25.96 3.98 11.14
N ALA A 30 -26.26 4.38 12.37
CA ALA A 30 -27.52 4.08 12.98
C ALA A 30 -28.67 4.76 12.23
N VAL A 31 -28.54 5.92 11.59
CA VAL A 31 -29.68 6.52 10.86
C VAL A 31 -30.12 5.67 9.66
N PHE A 32 -29.26 4.95 8.92
CA PHE A 32 -29.77 4.04 7.88
C PHE A 32 -30.19 2.66 8.43
N ILE A 33 -29.47 2.12 9.42
CA ILE A 33 -29.88 0.87 10.11
C ILE A 33 -31.17 1.10 10.92
N ILE A 34 -31.38 2.26 11.53
CA ILE A 34 -32.54 2.68 12.33
C ILE A 34 -33.67 3.21 11.43
N ILE A 35 -33.39 3.95 10.34
CA ILE A 35 -34.43 4.23 9.31
C ILE A 35 -34.91 2.93 8.67
N MET A 36 -34.08 1.87 8.64
CA MET A 36 -34.50 0.50 8.29
C MET A 36 -34.83 -0.43 9.49
N SER A 37 -34.93 0.09 10.73
CA SER A 37 -35.35 -0.70 11.91
C SER A 37 -36.52 -0.10 12.69
N CYS A 38 -37.00 1.09 12.35
CA CYS A 38 -37.99 1.80 13.15
C CYS A 38 -39.42 1.71 12.59
N VAL A 39 -40.32 1.48 13.53
CA VAL A 39 -41.68 1.00 13.39
C VAL A 39 -42.61 2.17 13.05
N PHE A 40 -43.41 2.04 11.99
CA PHE A 40 -44.64 2.83 11.87
C PHE A 40 -45.82 1.96 11.44
N THR A 41 -46.92 2.14 12.15
CA THR A 41 -48.21 1.48 11.91
C THR A 41 -48.95 2.24 10.79
N GLY A 42 -48.85 1.73 9.56
CA GLY A 42 -49.52 2.28 8.38
C GLY A 42 -50.42 1.23 7.72
N SER A 43 -51.68 1.61 7.46
CA SER A 43 -52.72 0.71 6.97
C SER A 43 -52.49 0.26 5.53
N ILE A 44 -52.43 -1.06 5.31
CA ILE A 44 -52.34 -1.68 3.99
C ILE A 44 -53.70 -1.54 3.29
N MET A 45 -53.76 -0.75 2.20
CA MET A 45 -54.84 -0.87 1.21
C MET A 45 -54.32 -1.71 0.05
N THR A 46 -54.69 -2.99 0.03
CA THR A 46 -54.51 -3.88 -1.11
C THR A 46 -55.48 -3.48 -2.23
N SER A 47 -54.99 -2.69 -3.18
CA SER A 47 -55.67 -2.43 -4.44
C SER A 47 -55.30 -3.51 -5.44
N CYS A 48 -56.19 -4.49 -5.65
CA CYS A 48 -56.13 -5.38 -6.81
C CYS A 48 -56.54 -4.57 -8.05
N SER A 49 -55.59 -4.12 -8.87
CA SER A 49 -55.90 -3.56 -10.19
C SER A 49 -55.56 -4.56 -11.29
N ASP A 50 -56.47 -4.64 -12.24
CA ASP A 50 -56.56 -5.59 -13.34
C ASP A 50 -55.30 -5.67 -14.22
N ASP A 51 -55.07 -6.89 -14.72
CA ASP A 51 -54.09 -7.27 -15.73
C ASP A 51 -54.35 -6.50 -17.04
N ASP A 52 -53.68 -5.37 -17.23
CA ASP A 52 -53.68 -4.63 -18.50
C ASP A 52 -52.28 -4.66 -19.15
N ASP A 53 -52.31 -4.95 -20.45
CA ASP A 53 -51.24 -5.36 -21.35
C ASP A 53 -49.86 -4.66 -21.21
N SER A 54 -48.85 -5.48 -20.90
CA SER A 54 -47.47 -5.61 -21.45
C SER A 54 -46.79 -4.46 -22.23
N VAL A 55 -46.99 -3.20 -21.85
CA VAL A 55 -46.03 -2.16 -22.20
C VAL A 55 -44.78 -2.43 -21.37
N SER A 56 -43.73 -2.97 -22.00
CA SER A 56 -42.37 -3.01 -21.46
C SER A 56 -42.00 -1.57 -21.07
N GLN A 57 -42.26 -1.22 -19.81
CA GLN A 57 -41.82 0.03 -19.25
C GLN A 57 -40.33 -0.15 -18.96
N ASP A 58 -39.51 0.66 -19.62
CA ASP A 58 -38.09 0.79 -19.34
C ASP A 58 -37.95 1.44 -17.95
N TYR A 59 -38.02 0.61 -16.91
CA TYR A 59 -37.98 1.04 -15.52
C TYR A 59 -36.64 1.70 -15.21
N GLN A 60 -35.57 1.22 -15.83
CA GLN A 60 -34.25 1.82 -15.71
C GLN A 60 -34.26 3.28 -16.16
N LYS A 61 -34.82 3.59 -17.34
CA LYS A 61 -34.97 4.99 -17.79
C LYS A 61 -35.82 5.85 -16.86
N LYS A 62 -36.87 5.28 -16.27
CA LYS A 62 -37.71 6.02 -15.30
C LYS A 62 -36.97 6.32 -14.00
N LEU A 63 -36.08 5.42 -13.56
CA LEU A 63 -35.29 5.57 -12.34
C LEU A 63 -34.28 6.73 -12.44
N ILE A 64 -33.71 6.98 -13.63
CA ILE A 64 -32.67 8.02 -13.82
C ILE A 64 -33.12 9.39 -13.31
N GLY A 65 -32.20 10.10 -12.66
CA GLY A 65 -32.38 11.44 -12.10
C GLY A 65 -32.52 11.44 -10.58
N GLU A 66 -32.98 12.56 -10.05
CA GLU A 66 -33.05 12.85 -8.62
C GLU A 66 -34.41 12.47 -8.02
N TRP A 67 -34.39 11.96 -6.79
CA TRP A 67 -35.52 11.49 -6.00
C TRP A 67 -35.34 11.91 -4.55
N LEU A 68 -36.28 12.66 -4.01
CA LEU A 68 -36.22 13.22 -2.66
C LEU A 68 -37.27 12.55 -1.78
N ALA A 69 -36.89 12.19 -0.57
CA ALA A 69 -37.79 11.84 0.51
C ALA A 69 -37.49 12.71 1.74
N THR A 70 -38.53 13.02 2.51
CA THR A 70 -38.41 13.58 3.85
C THR A 70 -38.71 12.47 4.84
N VAL A 71 -37.76 12.16 5.70
CA VAL A 71 -37.88 11.16 6.75
C VAL A 71 -37.90 11.93 8.08
N ASN A 72 -38.97 11.76 8.84
CA ASN A 72 -39.00 12.23 10.21
C ASN A 72 -38.44 11.10 11.08
N PRO A 73 -37.29 11.29 11.74
CA PRO A 73 -36.78 10.30 12.69
C PRO A 73 -37.83 10.09 13.78
N ASP A 74 -37.95 8.84 14.21
CA ASP A 74 -39.04 8.35 15.06
C ASP A 74 -39.33 9.27 16.27
N LEU A 75 -40.61 9.63 16.43
CA LEU A 75 -41.10 10.57 17.46
C LEU A 75 -40.89 10.05 18.89
N GLU A 76 -40.59 8.76 19.06
CA GLU A 76 -40.36 8.19 20.38
C GLU A 76 -39.03 8.61 21.01
N LEU A 77 -38.04 9.04 20.21
CA LEU A 77 -36.70 9.39 20.69
C LEU A 77 -36.13 10.71 20.13
N GLY A 78 -36.65 11.24 19.01
CA GLY A 78 -36.20 12.50 18.40
C GLY A 78 -36.98 13.74 18.87
N ASP A 79 -36.42 14.93 18.63
CA ASP A 79 -37.20 16.18 18.72
C ASP A 79 -38.21 16.19 17.55
N GLU A 80 -39.44 16.65 17.80
CA GLU A 80 -40.46 16.78 16.75
C GLU A 80 -40.02 17.68 15.58
N ASN A 81 -38.97 18.47 15.81
CA ASN A 81 -38.38 19.38 14.83
C ASN A 81 -37.19 18.77 14.07
N ASP A 82 -36.73 17.57 14.42
CA ASP A 82 -35.67 16.87 13.69
C ASP A 82 -36.22 16.36 12.35
N VAL A 83 -35.45 16.58 11.28
CA VAL A 83 -35.82 16.19 9.93
C VAL A 83 -34.61 15.69 9.17
N VAL A 84 -34.83 14.64 8.39
CA VAL A 84 -33.84 14.07 7.48
C VAL A 84 -34.35 14.20 6.06
N TYR A 85 -33.61 14.87 5.19
CA TYR A 85 -33.87 14.81 3.75
C TYR A 85 -32.94 13.80 3.10
N VAL A 86 -33.51 12.84 2.37
CA VAL A 86 -32.75 11.83 1.62
C VAL A 86 -32.93 12.11 0.13
N LEU A 87 -31.84 12.51 -0.54
CA LEU A 87 -31.79 12.72 -1.98
C LEU A 87 -31.02 11.56 -2.64
N LEU A 88 -31.71 10.79 -3.48
CA LEU A 88 -31.15 9.75 -4.30
C LEU A 88 -31.00 10.23 -5.75
N SER A 89 -29.84 10.02 -6.35
CA SER A 89 -29.56 10.39 -7.74
C SER A 89 -29.02 9.20 -8.51
N PHE A 90 -29.83 8.66 -9.43
CA PHE A 90 -29.44 7.56 -10.31
C PHE A 90 -28.93 8.10 -11.64
N ASN A 91 -27.75 7.67 -12.08
CA ASN A 91 -27.22 8.02 -13.40
C ASN A 91 -27.24 6.83 -14.37
N GLU A 92 -27.00 7.12 -15.66
CA GLU A 92 -27.01 6.12 -16.73
C GLU A 92 -25.86 5.10 -16.62
N ASP A 93 -24.76 5.48 -15.96
CA ASP A 93 -23.56 4.64 -15.76
C ASP A 93 -23.74 3.58 -14.65
N GLY A 94 -24.92 3.54 -14.02
CA GLY A 94 -25.25 2.59 -12.97
C GLY A 94 -24.73 2.99 -11.59
N VAL A 95 -24.46 4.28 -11.36
CA VAL A 95 -24.08 4.85 -10.06
C VAL A 95 -25.29 5.50 -9.40
N LEU A 96 -25.50 5.20 -8.12
CA LEU A 96 -26.44 5.86 -7.22
C LEU A 96 -25.64 6.76 -6.29
N PHE A 97 -25.99 8.04 -6.23
CA PHE A 97 -25.57 8.94 -5.15
C PHE A 97 -26.70 9.07 -4.14
N GLN A 98 -26.35 9.02 -2.87
CA GLN A 98 -27.26 9.32 -1.77
C GLN A 98 -26.69 10.50 -1.00
N LYS A 99 -27.47 11.56 -0.86
CA LYS A 99 -27.20 12.65 0.07
C LYS A 99 -28.24 12.65 1.18
N ASN A 100 -27.78 12.61 2.42
CA ASN A 100 -28.63 12.83 3.59
C ASN A 100 -28.33 14.21 4.15
N TYR A 101 -29.38 14.92 4.52
CA TYR A 101 -29.31 16.22 5.17
C TYR A 101 -30.07 16.11 6.49
N ASP A 102 -29.31 16.02 7.58
CA ASP A 102 -29.82 15.80 8.92
C ASP A 102 -29.77 17.12 9.68
N GLY A 103 -30.89 17.52 10.26
CA GLY A 103 -30.90 18.71 11.08
C GLY A 103 -32.22 18.96 11.79
N ASN A 104 -32.25 20.06 12.52
CA ASN A 104 -33.43 20.49 13.23
C ASN A 104 -34.01 21.74 12.56
N THR A 105 -35.30 21.72 12.25
CA THR A 105 -36.00 22.80 11.55
C THR A 105 -36.01 24.12 12.32
N THR A 106 -35.72 24.09 13.62
CA THR A 106 -35.60 25.30 14.45
C THR A 106 -34.17 25.81 14.57
N GLU A 107 -33.19 25.05 14.13
CA GLU A 107 -31.78 25.39 14.23
C GLU A 107 -31.26 26.11 12.96
N PRO A 108 -30.22 26.96 13.10
CA PRO A 108 -29.52 27.55 11.97
C PRO A 108 -28.96 26.49 11.01
N LEU A 109 -28.91 26.81 9.71
CA LEU A 109 -28.42 25.90 8.64
C LEU A 109 -26.99 25.40 8.86
N ASN A 110 -26.14 26.17 9.54
CA ASN A 110 -24.77 25.77 9.85
C ASN A 110 -24.68 24.76 11.01
N CYS A 111 -25.81 24.33 11.56
CA CYS A 111 -25.91 23.20 12.49
C CYS A 111 -26.42 21.92 11.81
N TRP A 112 -26.71 21.98 10.50
CA TRP A 112 -27.15 20.83 9.74
C TRP A 112 -25.95 20.02 9.26
N GLU A 113 -26.06 18.72 9.41
CA GLU A 113 -25.07 17.74 8.97
C GLU A 113 -25.45 17.25 7.58
N ARG A 114 -24.43 17.05 6.73
CA ARG A 114 -24.61 16.45 5.41
C ARG A 114 -23.74 15.23 5.31
N SER A 115 -24.29 14.13 4.80
CA SER A 115 -23.49 13.01 4.33
C SER A 115 -23.79 12.72 2.87
N CYS A 116 -22.76 12.49 2.07
CA CYS A 116 -22.89 12.03 0.69
C CYS A 116 -22.18 10.68 0.55
N ARG A 117 -22.85 9.73 -0.10
CA ARG A 117 -22.30 8.40 -0.43
C ARG A 117 -22.64 8.08 -1.87
N HIS A 118 -21.91 7.14 -2.44
CA HIS A 118 -22.29 6.58 -3.73
C HIS A 118 -21.95 5.10 -3.84
N GLY A 119 -22.64 4.41 -4.73
CA GLY A 119 -22.42 2.99 -4.98
C GLY A 119 -22.99 2.55 -6.32
N ILE A 120 -22.60 1.37 -6.78
CA ILE A 120 -23.16 0.78 -7.98
C ILE A 120 -24.57 0.26 -7.67
N TYR A 121 -25.54 0.50 -8.56
CA TYR A 121 -26.88 -0.07 -8.46
C TYR A 121 -27.22 -0.94 -9.66
N THR A 122 -27.94 -2.04 -9.44
CA THR A 122 -28.45 -2.94 -10.50
C THR A 122 -29.94 -3.11 -10.35
N VAL A 123 -30.67 -3.02 -11.46
CA VAL A 123 -32.13 -3.16 -11.53
C VAL A 123 -32.45 -4.52 -12.13
N ASN A 124 -33.28 -5.30 -11.45
CA ASN A 124 -33.91 -6.48 -12.01
C ASN A 124 -35.36 -6.14 -12.34
N GLU A 125 -35.60 -5.79 -13.61
CA GLU A 125 -36.90 -5.32 -14.08
C GLU A 125 -38.00 -6.38 -13.93
N ALA A 126 -37.66 -7.66 -14.06
CA ALA A 126 -38.63 -8.74 -13.95
C ALA A 126 -39.13 -8.95 -12.50
N ALA A 127 -38.28 -8.68 -11.52
CA ALA A 127 -38.62 -8.79 -10.10
C ALA A 127 -39.05 -7.45 -9.49
N HIS A 128 -38.95 -6.35 -10.23
CA HIS A 128 -39.13 -4.98 -9.73
C HIS A 128 -38.27 -4.70 -8.49
N THR A 129 -37.01 -5.05 -8.60
CA THR A 129 -36.06 -4.91 -7.51
C THR A 129 -34.80 -4.16 -7.92
N ILE A 130 -34.20 -3.50 -6.93
CA ILE A 130 -32.93 -2.80 -7.04
C ILE A 130 -31.98 -3.34 -5.97
N GLN A 131 -30.76 -3.62 -6.39
CA GLN A 131 -29.64 -3.92 -5.51
C GLN A 131 -28.66 -2.76 -5.59
N CYS A 132 -28.19 -2.25 -4.46
CA CYS A 132 -27.17 -1.20 -4.43
C CYS A 132 -26.10 -1.53 -3.39
N GLU A 133 -24.85 -1.11 -3.64
CA GLU A 133 -23.78 -1.25 -2.65
C GLU A 133 -23.99 -0.40 -1.38
N LEU A 134 -24.89 0.59 -1.41
CA LEU A 134 -25.16 1.49 -0.29
C LEU A 134 -26.05 0.88 0.81
N PHE A 135 -26.80 -0.17 0.51
CA PHE A 135 -27.69 -0.83 1.46
C PHE A 135 -27.60 -2.35 1.32
N GLU A 136 -27.64 -3.06 2.44
CA GLU A 136 -27.57 -4.51 2.43
C GLU A 136 -28.86 -5.09 1.83
N GLY A 137 -28.72 -5.93 0.80
CA GLY A 137 -29.82 -6.69 0.22
C GLY A 137 -30.44 -6.08 -1.05
N GLU A 138 -31.68 -6.45 -1.29
CA GLU A 138 -32.44 -6.16 -2.49
C GLU A 138 -33.74 -5.46 -2.11
N ALA A 139 -33.93 -4.21 -2.56
CA ALA A 139 -35.14 -3.44 -2.29
C ALA A 139 -36.12 -3.61 -3.44
N LYS A 140 -37.40 -3.84 -3.14
CA LYS A 140 -38.46 -3.76 -4.16
C LYS A 140 -38.74 -2.30 -4.46
N PHE A 141 -39.10 -2.01 -5.70
CA PHE A 141 -39.49 -0.66 -6.10
C PHE A 141 -40.72 -0.67 -6.99
N SER A 142 -41.51 0.39 -6.90
CA SER A 142 -42.65 0.62 -7.78
C SER A 142 -42.82 2.10 -8.07
N PHE A 143 -43.56 2.42 -9.14
CA PHE A 143 -43.90 3.78 -9.50
C PHE A 143 -45.41 4.00 -9.40
N VAL A 144 -45.82 5.03 -8.65
CA VAL A 144 -47.21 5.48 -8.54
C VAL A 144 -47.27 6.92 -9.03
N GLY A 145 -47.61 7.10 -10.31
CA GLY A 145 -47.50 8.40 -10.97
C GLY A 145 -46.03 8.85 -11.05
N ASP A 146 -45.75 10.04 -10.50
CA ASP A 146 -44.41 10.63 -10.44
C ASP A 146 -43.66 10.32 -9.12
N GLN A 147 -44.20 9.40 -8.32
CA GLN A 147 -43.59 8.94 -7.08
C GLN A 147 -42.92 7.58 -7.28
N MET A 148 -41.75 7.40 -6.65
CA MET A 148 -41.05 6.14 -6.55
C MET A 148 -41.22 5.62 -5.12
N ILE A 149 -41.65 4.38 -4.97
CA ILE A 149 -41.82 3.74 -3.66
C ILE A 149 -40.79 2.64 -3.55
N PHE A 150 -39.90 2.72 -2.57
CA PHE A 150 -39.05 1.60 -2.16
C PHE A 150 -39.71 0.85 -1.03
N THR A 151 -39.73 -0.47 -1.14
CA THR A 151 -40.22 -1.38 -0.11
C THR A 151 -39.12 -2.36 0.24
N ASP A 152 -38.69 -2.34 1.50
CA ASP A 152 -37.77 -3.35 2.01
C ASP A 152 -38.55 -4.61 2.38
N SER A 153 -38.06 -5.76 1.92
CA SER A 153 -38.64 -7.08 2.19
C SER A 153 -37.72 -7.99 3.00
N SER A 154 -36.58 -7.46 3.46
CA SER A 154 -35.56 -8.23 4.20
C SER A 154 -35.96 -8.51 5.65
N ASN A 155 -36.84 -7.71 6.24
CA ASN A 155 -37.28 -7.82 7.63
C ASN A 155 -38.77 -8.19 7.75
N ASP A 156 -39.17 -8.79 8.88
CA ASP A 156 -40.57 -9.11 9.22
C ASP A 156 -41.51 -7.87 9.27
N VAL A 157 -40.95 -6.67 9.11
CA VAL A 157 -41.66 -5.40 9.04
C VAL A 157 -41.44 -4.80 7.64
N GLU A 158 -42.51 -4.74 6.86
CA GLU A 158 -42.52 -4.09 5.56
C GLU A 158 -42.44 -2.57 5.76
N MET A 159 -41.28 -1.98 5.47
CA MET A 159 -41.11 -0.52 5.46
C MET A 159 -41.15 -0.02 4.02
N SER A 160 -41.88 1.07 3.82
CA SER A 160 -41.96 1.75 2.53
C SER A 160 -41.52 3.20 2.62
N LEU A 161 -40.56 3.60 1.79
CA LEU A 161 -40.16 5.00 1.60
C LEU A 161 -40.70 5.50 0.27
N THR A 162 -41.40 6.63 0.30
CA THR A 162 -41.91 7.29 -0.90
C THR A 162 -41.04 8.48 -1.25
N PHE A 163 -40.52 8.48 -2.48
CA PHE A 163 -39.72 9.54 -3.05
C PHE A 163 -40.50 10.25 -4.15
N HIS A 164 -40.27 11.56 -4.27
CA HIS A 164 -40.78 12.37 -5.38
C HIS A 164 -39.63 13.07 -6.11
N ARG A 165 -39.91 13.59 -7.30
CA ARG A 165 -38.94 14.44 -8.00
C ARG A 165 -38.79 15.78 -7.27
N PRO A 166 -37.57 16.18 -6.85
CA PRO A 166 -37.38 17.44 -6.12
C PRO A 166 -37.79 18.65 -6.98
N SER A 167 -38.64 19.49 -6.41
CA SER A 167 -39.08 20.75 -6.98
C SER A 167 -37.92 21.76 -7.06
N LYS A 168 -38.11 22.84 -7.82
CA LYS A 168 -37.12 23.94 -7.88
C LYS A 168 -36.84 24.55 -6.50
N ALA A 169 -37.84 24.62 -5.62
CA ALA A 169 -37.69 25.17 -4.29
C ALA A 169 -36.88 24.23 -3.39
N GLU A 170 -37.15 22.93 -3.45
CA GLU A 170 -36.37 21.93 -2.70
C GLU A 170 -34.93 21.88 -3.18
N LYS A 171 -34.67 21.91 -4.50
CA LYS A 171 -33.29 21.99 -5.01
C LYS A 171 -32.55 23.24 -4.51
N ALA A 172 -33.23 24.39 -4.45
CA ALA A 172 -32.65 25.60 -3.90
C ALA A 172 -32.33 25.43 -2.40
N LEU A 173 -33.24 24.81 -1.64
CA LEU A 173 -33.01 24.49 -0.23
C LEU A 173 -31.81 23.54 -0.05
N LEU A 174 -31.76 22.42 -0.78
CA LEU A 174 -30.65 21.47 -0.73
C LEU A 174 -29.32 22.10 -1.14
N SER A 175 -29.32 23.01 -2.12
CA SER A 175 -28.10 23.75 -2.49
C SER A 175 -27.60 24.70 -1.41
N MET A 176 -28.47 25.15 -0.50
CA MET A 176 -28.06 25.93 0.67
C MET A 176 -27.43 25.02 1.73
N TYR A 177 -27.96 23.80 1.92
CA TYR A 177 -27.34 22.80 2.80
C TYR A 177 -26.00 22.31 2.26
N ASP A 178 -25.83 22.29 0.93
CA ASP A 178 -24.55 21.94 0.31
C ASP A 178 -23.40 22.91 0.65
N LEU A 179 -23.70 24.08 1.25
CA LEU A 179 -22.72 25.03 1.78
C LEU A 179 -22.27 24.71 3.21
N SER A 180 -22.94 23.80 3.91
CA SER A 180 -22.50 23.31 5.22
C SER A 180 -21.32 22.35 5.00
N LEU A 181 -20.12 22.76 5.42
CA LEU A 181 -18.84 22.10 5.09
C LEU A 181 -18.50 20.88 5.96
N GLU A 182 -19.40 20.43 6.84
CA GLU A 182 -19.16 19.27 7.69
C GLU A 182 -19.77 18.02 7.04
N GLY A 183 -19.05 17.40 6.11
CA GLY A 183 -19.56 16.20 5.44
C GLY A 183 -18.49 15.23 4.95
N ASN A 184 -18.68 13.96 5.28
CA ASN A 184 -17.91 12.81 4.82
C ASN A 184 -18.17 12.48 3.33
N ASP A 185 -18.18 13.49 2.45
CA ASP A 185 -18.65 13.35 1.06
C ASP A 185 -17.73 12.48 0.18
N TYR A 186 -16.50 12.25 0.63
CA TYR A 186 -15.51 11.42 -0.03
C TYR A 186 -15.69 9.93 0.27
N TYR A 187 -16.66 9.52 1.09
CA TYR A 187 -16.93 8.10 1.37
C TYR A 187 -17.43 7.37 0.11
N GLY A 188 -16.85 6.20 -0.13
CA GLY A 188 -17.16 5.36 -1.29
C GLY A 188 -15.93 4.99 -2.12
N LYS A 189 -16.20 4.34 -3.26
CA LYS A 189 -15.18 3.82 -4.19
C LYS A 189 -14.89 4.77 -5.33
N TRP A 190 -13.71 5.34 -5.37
CA TRP A 190 -13.27 6.30 -6.39
C TRP A 190 -12.27 5.66 -7.33
N PHE A 191 -12.38 5.95 -8.62
CA PHE A 191 -11.57 5.33 -9.66
C PHE A 191 -10.85 6.38 -10.50
N MET A 192 -9.60 6.10 -10.85
CA MET A 192 -8.79 6.92 -11.76
C MET A 192 -8.03 6.02 -12.72
N VAL A 193 -7.86 6.50 -13.95
CA VAL A 193 -6.93 5.95 -14.93
C VAL A 193 -5.86 6.99 -15.26
N GLN A 194 -4.60 6.60 -15.18
CA GLN A 194 -3.46 7.41 -15.57
C GLN A 194 -2.62 6.66 -16.61
N GLU A 195 -2.24 7.31 -17.70
CA GLU A 195 -1.38 6.72 -18.72
C GLU A 195 -0.10 7.53 -18.88
N GLU A 196 1.05 6.86 -18.76
CA GLU A 196 2.35 7.51 -18.90
C GLU A 196 3.36 6.54 -19.52
N ASN A 197 4.07 6.95 -20.57
CA ASN A 197 5.15 6.17 -21.19
C ASN A 197 4.79 4.71 -21.57
N GLY A 198 3.55 4.48 -22.03
CA GLY A 198 3.06 3.14 -22.40
C GLY A 198 2.71 2.24 -21.20
N LYS A 199 2.67 2.80 -19.99
CA LYS A 199 2.15 2.19 -18.77
C LYS A 199 0.80 2.82 -18.43
N SER A 200 -0.22 1.99 -18.28
CA SER A 200 -1.54 2.42 -17.76
C SER A 200 -1.65 2.00 -16.30
N THR A 201 -2.01 2.94 -15.43
CA THR A 201 -2.21 2.75 -14.00
C THR A 201 -3.67 3.00 -13.67
N TYR A 202 -4.34 2.00 -13.12
CA TYR A 202 -5.74 2.06 -12.69
C TYR A 202 -5.74 2.05 -11.16
N THR A 203 -6.24 3.12 -10.55
CA THR A 203 -6.26 3.26 -9.08
C THR A 203 -7.70 3.30 -8.62
N MET A 204 -8.06 2.42 -7.69
CA MET A 204 -9.31 2.44 -6.96
C MET A 204 -9.01 2.79 -5.49
N LEU A 205 -9.61 3.87 -5.00
CA LEU A 205 -9.65 4.23 -3.59
C LEU A 205 -10.99 3.79 -3.02
N ASP A 206 -11.01 3.23 -1.83
CA ASP A 206 -12.22 2.83 -1.11
C ASP A 206 -12.14 3.43 0.29
N PHE A 207 -12.83 4.56 0.48
CA PHE A 207 -12.94 5.26 1.76
C PHE A 207 -14.10 4.68 2.55
N THR A 208 -13.81 4.18 3.75
CA THR A 208 -14.78 3.53 4.64
C THR A 208 -15.03 4.37 5.89
N GLU A 209 -16.18 4.17 6.54
CA GLU A 209 -16.57 4.94 7.73
C GLU A 209 -15.64 4.74 8.94
N ASP A 210 -14.91 3.62 8.97
CA ASP A 210 -13.98 3.28 10.05
C ASP A 210 -12.61 3.98 9.89
N SER A 211 -12.54 5.03 9.07
CA SER A 211 -11.30 5.76 8.76
C SER A 211 -10.22 4.90 8.06
N ASP A 212 -10.63 3.77 7.46
CA ASP A 212 -9.76 2.96 6.62
C ASP A 212 -9.90 3.39 5.16
N LEU A 213 -8.76 3.72 4.53
CA LEU A 213 -8.62 3.93 3.10
C LEU A 213 -7.93 2.71 2.50
N LYS A 214 -8.66 1.93 1.71
CA LYS A 214 -8.09 0.84 0.92
C LYS A 214 -7.78 1.33 -0.49
N THR A 215 -6.53 1.17 -0.91
CA THR A 215 -6.11 1.46 -2.28
C THR A 215 -5.80 0.17 -3.01
N THR A 216 -6.45 -0.05 -4.15
CA THR A 216 -6.11 -1.09 -5.11
C THR A 216 -5.57 -0.42 -6.37
N ARG A 217 -4.35 -0.76 -6.75
CA ARG A 217 -3.72 -0.23 -7.96
C ARG A 217 -3.34 -1.36 -8.90
N TYR A 218 -3.71 -1.22 -10.17
CA TYR A 218 -3.29 -2.09 -11.27
C TYR A 218 -2.33 -1.32 -12.16
N THR A 219 -1.14 -1.84 -12.37
CA THR A 219 -0.17 -1.34 -13.35
C THR A 219 -0.12 -2.29 -14.53
N VAL A 220 -0.43 -1.78 -15.72
CA VAL A 220 -0.41 -2.54 -16.97
C VAL A 220 0.72 -2.02 -17.86
N THR A 221 1.57 -2.90 -18.36
CA THR A 221 2.65 -2.58 -19.31
C THR A 221 2.76 -3.71 -20.33
N GLY A 222 2.29 -3.47 -21.55
CA GLY A 222 2.13 -4.52 -22.56
C GLY A 222 1.18 -5.61 -22.05
N ASP A 223 1.62 -6.87 -22.07
CA ASP A 223 0.86 -8.02 -21.58
C ASP A 223 0.98 -8.24 -20.06
N GLN A 224 1.77 -7.44 -19.34
CA GLN A 224 1.97 -7.60 -17.90
C GLN A 224 0.95 -6.76 -17.12
N CYS A 225 0.27 -7.40 -16.16
CA CYS A 225 -0.60 -6.77 -15.16
C CYS A 225 -0.04 -7.01 -13.77
N ILE A 226 0.07 -5.95 -12.98
CA ILE A 226 0.55 -6.02 -11.59
C ILE A 226 -0.50 -5.37 -10.71
N ARG A 227 -1.02 -6.13 -9.76
CA ARG A 227 -1.90 -5.62 -8.71
C ARG A 227 -1.09 -5.35 -7.46
N THR A 228 -1.34 -4.19 -6.86
CA THR A 228 -0.82 -3.80 -5.55
C THR A 228 -1.97 -3.32 -4.70
N ASP A 229 -2.12 -3.92 -3.51
CA ASP A 229 -3.07 -3.49 -2.50
C ASP A 229 -2.33 -2.91 -1.30
N TYR A 230 -2.86 -1.83 -0.74
CA TYR A 230 -2.42 -1.32 0.55
C TYR A 230 -3.59 -0.63 1.26
N SER A 231 -3.53 -0.60 2.58
CA SER A 231 -4.50 0.06 3.45
C SER A 231 -3.80 1.14 4.24
N GLN A 232 -4.43 2.29 4.33
CA GLN A 232 -3.99 3.46 5.09
C GLN A 232 -5.09 3.85 6.06
N PHE A 233 -4.70 4.45 7.19
CA PHE A 233 -5.65 5.17 8.01
C PHE A 233 -5.77 6.59 7.49
N TYR A 234 -6.94 7.20 7.61
CA TYR A 234 -7.10 8.62 7.37
C TYR A 234 -7.90 9.32 8.48
N GLY A 235 -7.55 10.57 8.74
CA GLY A 235 -8.29 11.46 9.62
C GLY A 235 -8.74 12.71 8.88
N GLU A 236 -9.74 13.40 9.44
CA GLU A 236 -10.06 14.76 9.01
C GLU A 236 -9.34 15.75 9.91
N ASP A 237 -8.70 16.75 9.32
CA ASP A 237 -8.23 17.92 10.03
C ASP A 237 -9.06 19.12 9.61
N ASN A 238 -9.87 19.62 10.55
CA ASN A 238 -10.70 20.81 10.38
C ASN A 238 -10.14 22.00 11.17
N SER A 239 -8.85 21.96 11.55
CA SER A 239 -8.22 23.01 12.34
C SER A 239 -7.74 24.21 11.53
N ASP A 240 -7.53 24.04 10.22
CA ASP A 240 -7.09 25.12 9.33
C ASP A 240 -8.27 25.88 8.71
N GLU A 241 -8.13 27.21 8.57
CA GLU A 241 -9.16 28.09 8.02
C GLU A 241 -9.35 27.95 6.50
N ASP A 242 -8.49 27.19 5.83
CA ASP A 242 -8.35 27.17 4.37
C ASP A 242 -9.18 26.08 3.65
N GLY A 243 -9.86 25.18 4.39
CA GLY A 243 -10.79 24.20 3.81
C GLY A 243 -10.84 22.86 4.55
N PRO A 244 -11.56 21.85 4.01
CA PRO A 244 -11.55 20.51 4.57
C PRO A 244 -10.28 19.75 4.11
N MET A 245 -9.58 19.13 5.07
CA MET A 245 -8.35 18.38 4.82
C MET A 245 -8.48 16.91 5.21
N LEU A 246 -7.80 16.05 4.46
CA LEU A 246 -7.56 14.66 4.82
C LEU A 246 -6.11 14.49 5.25
N GLU A 247 -5.91 13.93 6.44
CA GLU A 247 -4.63 13.40 6.89
C GLU A 247 -4.55 11.92 6.51
N ILE A 248 -3.76 11.55 5.51
CA ILE A 248 -3.57 10.16 5.11
C ILE A 248 -2.26 9.64 5.68
N TYR A 249 -2.34 8.59 6.49
CA TYR A 249 -1.20 8.02 7.20
C TYR A 249 -0.52 6.94 6.37
N ASN A 250 0.82 6.94 6.33
CA ASN A 250 1.58 5.92 5.62
C ASN A 250 1.40 4.56 6.32
N SER A 251 1.07 3.51 5.54
CA SER A 251 0.86 2.16 6.07
C SER A 251 2.09 1.59 6.79
N ASN A 252 3.28 2.10 6.47
CA ASN A 252 4.55 1.64 7.02
C ASN A 252 5.04 2.49 8.19
N ASP A 253 4.48 3.68 8.40
CA ASP A 253 4.87 4.62 9.45
C ASP A 253 3.70 5.56 9.82
N TYR A 254 3.00 5.25 10.92
CA TYR A 254 1.89 6.07 11.43
C TYR A 254 2.32 7.49 11.86
N PHE A 255 3.61 7.80 11.95
CA PHE A 255 4.08 9.16 12.21
C PHE A 255 4.24 9.99 10.93
N GLN A 256 4.32 9.33 9.77
CA GLN A 256 4.31 10.00 8.48
C GLN A 256 2.86 10.12 7.98
N ARG A 257 2.35 11.34 7.99
CA ARG A 257 1.08 11.68 7.36
C ARG A 257 1.31 12.61 6.18
N GLU A 258 0.48 12.46 5.16
CA GLU A 258 0.35 13.40 4.07
C GLU A 258 -0.97 14.14 4.22
N LEU A 259 -0.95 15.44 3.97
CA LEU A 259 -2.13 16.28 4.04
C LEU A 259 -2.66 16.50 2.62
N TYR A 260 -3.97 16.39 2.45
CA TYR A 260 -4.64 16.60 1.18
C TYR A 260 -5.84 17.52 1.34
N TRP A 261 -5.89 18.60 0.56
CA TRP A 261 -7.14 19.28 0.28
C TRP A 261 -8.01 18.35 -0.55
N TRP A 262 -9.29 18.29 -0.24
CA TRP A 262 -10.21 17.47 -1.00
C TRP A 262 -11.47 18.24 -1.38
N LYS A 263 -12.04 17.84 -2.51
CA LYS A 263 -13.30 18.40 -3.00
C LYS A 263 -14.08 17.36 -3.78
N VAL A 264 -15.35 17.21 -3.44
CA VAL A 264 -16.30 16.43 -4.23
C VAL A 264 -17.19 17.36 -5.05
N SER A 265 -17.27 17.13 -6.35
CA SER A 265 -18.15 17.86 -7.26
C SER A 265 -18.85 16.88 -8.20
N GLY A 266 -20.14 16.63 -7.93
CA GLY A 266 -20.91 15.63 -8.66
C GLY A 266 -20.32 14.23 -8.46
N ASN A 267 -19.90 13.60 -9.55
CA ASN A 267 -19.26 12.28 -9.55
C ASN A 267 -17.74 12.33 -9.47
N THR A 268 -17.15 13.48 -9.14
CA THR A 268 -15.69 13.70 -9.16
C THR A 268 -15.17 14.00 -7.77
N LEU A 269 -14.14 13.27 -7.33
CA LEU A 269 -13.31 13.58 -6.18
C LEU A 269 -11.97 14.14 -6.66
N THR A 270 -11.60 15.31 -6.17
CA THR A 270 -10.27 15.89 -6.38
C THR A 270 -9.51 15.86 -5.06
N LEU A 271 -8.28 15.33 -5.09
CA LEU A 271 -7.32 15.34 -3.98
C LEU A 271 -6.10 16.15 -4.42
N GLU A 272 -5.77 17.19 -3.68
CA GLU A 272 -4.63 18.06 -3.92
C GLU A 272 -3.70 17.99 -2.71
N LYS A 273 -2.47 17.53 -2.93
CA LYS A 273 -1.50 17.34 -1.85
C LYS A 273 -1.05 18.69 -1.30
N CYS A 274 -1.17 18.89 0.01
CA CYS A 274 -0.64 20.05 0.72
C CYS A 274 0.86 19.82 0.95
N ASP A 275 1.68 20.18 -0.03
CA ASP A 275 3.14 20.17 0.11
C ASP A 275 3.64 21.62 0.09
N ASP A 276 4.64 21.93 0.93
CA ASP A 276 5.33 23.22 0.91
C ASP A 276 6.21 23.36 -0.37
N SER A 277 6.37 22.27 -1.12
CA SER A 277 7.06 22.27 -2.41
C SER A 277 6.22 22.92 -3.51
N ASP A 278 6.88 23.64 -4.44
CA ASP A 278 6.23 24.30 -5.58
C ASP A 278 5.55 23.33 -6.59
N GLU A 279 5.56 22.01 -6.35
CA GLU A 279 4.94 21.00 -7.21
C GLU A 279 3.57 20.55 -6.68
N GLU A 280 2.53 21.31 -7.02
CA GLU A 280 1.13 20.92 -6.74
C GLU A 280 0.79 19.60 -7.45
N THR A 281 0.61 18.54 -6.66
CA THR A 281 0.14 17.24 -7.17
C THR A 281 -1.37 17.15 -7.00
N VAL A 282 -2.10 17.32 -8.11
CA VAL A 282 -3.56 17.21 -8.15
C VAL A 282 -3.96 15.89 -8.78
N SER A 283 -4.73 15.09 -8.04
CA SER A 283 -5.31 13.82 -8.48
C SER A 283 -6.81 13.94 -8.57
N THR A 284 -7.40 13.43 -9.66
CA THR A 284 -8.85 13.47 -9.87
C THR A 284 -9.37 12.06 -10.11
N TYR A 285 -10.42 11.69 -9.39
CA TYR A 285 -11.07 10.40 -9.45
C TYR A 285 -12.55 10.60 -9.77
N HIS A 286 -13.19 9.61 -10.39
CA HIS A 286 -14.64 9.57 -10.53
C HIS A 286 -15.25 8.44 -9.71
N ALA A 287 -16.51 8.56 -9.33
CA ALA A 287 -17.24 7.51 -8.61
C ALA A 287 -17.27 6.22 -9.44
N LEU A 288 -16.93 5.08 -8.82
CA LEU A 288 -16.81 3.79 -9.50
C LEU A 288 -18.10 3.42 -10.26
N THR A 289 -17.99 3.22 -11.57
CA THR A 289 -19.12 2.82 -12.42
C THR A 289 -19.17 1.31 -12.63
N LYS A 290 -20.26 0.81 -13.25
CA LYS A 290 -20.35 -0.60 -13.68
C LYS A 290 -19.26 -0.97 -14.69
N ALA A 291 -18.94 -0.06 -15.61
CA ALA A 291 -17.91 -0.29 -16.62
C ALA A 291 -16.52 -0.41 -15.96
N ASP A 292 -16.24 0.43 -14.96
CA ASP A 292 -15.00 0.35 -14.19
C ASP A 292 -14.91 -0.96 -13.40
N ALA A 293 -15.99 -1.35 -12.72
CA ALA A 293 -16.03 -2.63 -11.99
C ALA A 293 -15.78 -3.84 -12.92
N ALA A 294 -16.35 -3.82 -14.13
CA ALA A 294 -16.09 -4.85 -15.15
C ALA A 294 -14.63 -4.82 -15.63
N LEU A 295 -14.06 -3.64 -15.87
CA LEU A 295 -12.65 -3.48 -16.23
C LEU A 295 -11.72 -4.01 -15.13
N LEU A 296 -11.98 -3.64 -13.87
CA LEU A 296 -11.24 -4.13 -12.71
C LEU A 296 -11.29 -5.66 -12.61
N ALA A 297 -12.44 -6.27 -12.87
CA ALA A 297 -12.57 -7.73 -12.91
C ALA A 297 -11.75 -8.37 -14.04
N GLU A 298 -11.63 -7.72 -15.20
CA GLU A 298 -10.76 -8.19 -16.29
C GLU A 298 -9.26 -7.99 -15.96
N LEU A 299 -8.89 -6.90 -15.29
CA LEU A 299 -7.53 -6.68 -14.80
C LEU A 299 -7.14 -7.72 -13.75
N GLU A 300 -8.04 -8.04 -12.83
CA GLU A 300 -7.84 -9.08 -11.82
C GLU A 300 -7.52 -10.45 -12.47
N LYS A 301 -8.23 -10.82 -13.54
CA LYS A 301 -7.94 -12.05 -14.30
C LYS A 301 -6.56 -12.06 -14.98
N LYS A 302 -6.04 -10.89 -15.36
CA LYS A 302 -4.72 -10.74 -16.00
C LYS A 302 -3.58 -10.70 -15.00
N CYS A 303 -3.87 -10.32 -13.76
CA CYS A 303 -2.87 -10.20 -12.71
C CYS A 303 -2.60 -11.59 -12.11
N PRO A 304 -1.32 -12.01 -12.00
CA PRO A 304 -0.99 -13.34 -11.51
C PRO A 304 -1.34 -13.46 -10.03
N LEU A 305 -2.38 -14.24 -9.70
CA LEU A 305 -2.66 -14.65 -8.33
C LEU A 305 -1.54 -15.58 -7.84
N ILE A 306 -0.82 -15.13 -6.81
CA ILE A 306 0.19 -15.95 -6.14
C ILE A 306 -0.43 -16.54 -4.88
N ASP A 307 -1.19 -17.61 -5.07
CA ASP A 307 -1.75 -18.34 -3.93
C ASP A 307 -0.63 -18.81 -3.00
N ASN A 308 -0.84 -18.63 -1.70
CA ASN A 308 0.06 -19.06 -0.65
C ASN A 308 1.49 -18.50 -0.79
N LEU A 309 1.60 -17.19 -1.04
CA LEU A 309 2.87 -16.50 -1.25
C LEU A 309 3.90 -16.80 -0.15
N THR A 310 3.50 -16.76 1.12
CA THR A 310 4.39 -16.99 2.28
C THR A 310 5.06 -18.36 2.26
N GLU A 311 4.36 -19.42 1.83
CA GLU A 311 4.96 -20.74 1.67
C GLU A 311 5.85 -20.82 0.42
N LYS A 312 5.46 -20.19 -0.70
CA LYS A 312 6.25 -20.20 -1.95
C LYS A 312 7.60 -19.48 -1.80
N ILE A 313 7.64 -18.38 -1.05
CA ILE A 313 8.87 -17.61 -0.80
C ILE A 313 9.75 -18.21 0.30
N LYS A 314 9.27 -19.19 1.06
CA LYS A 314 10.05 -19.82 2.13
C LYS A 314 11.37 -20.36 1.59
N GLY A 315 12.47 -20.13 2.30
CA GLY A 315 13.82 -20.51 1.91
C GLY A 315 14.73 -19.32 1.57
N LYS A 316 15.88 -19.62 0.98
CA LYS A 316 16.98 -18.67 0.75
C LYS A 316 17.02 -18.19 -0.69
N TRP A 317 17.13 -16.88 -0.88
CA TRP A 317 17.11 -16.20 -2.17
C TRP A 317 18.25 -15.21 -2.28
N MET A 318 18.97 -15.23 -3.40
CA MET A 318 20.05 -14.30 -3.69
C MET A 318 19.67 -13.42 -4.87
N MET A 319 19.95 -12.12 -4.77
CA MET A 319 19.74 -11.19 -5.87
C MET A 319 20.66 -11.51 -7.06
N ALA A 320 20.09 -11.67 -8.25
CA ALA A 320 20.81 -12.03 -9.47
C ALA A 320 20.84 -10.90 -10.49
N GLU A 321 19.72 -10.21 -10.69
CA GLU A 321 19.59 -9.10 -11.65
C GLU A 321 18.79 -7.93 -11.08
N VAL A 322 19.10 -6.73 -11.58
CA VAL A 322 18.33 -5.50 -11.37
C VAL A 322 18.11 -4.83 -12.73
N ASN A 323 16.87 -4.50 -13.06
CA ASN A 323 16.46 -3.89 -14.32
C ASN A 323 16.99 -4.64 -15.56
N GLY A 324 16.95 -5.98 -15.49
CA GLY A 324 17.41 -6.87 -16.56
C GLY A 324 18.93 -6.97 -16.71
N LYS A 325 19.72 -6.36 -15.81
CA LYS A 325 21.18 -6.44 -15.81
C LYS A 325 21.68 -7.30 -14.64
N PRO A 326 22.67 -8.18 -14.85
CA PRO A 326 23.30 -8.93 -13.76
C PRO A 326 23.87 -8.02 -12.68
N VAL A 327 23.68 -8.40 -11.42
CA VAL A 327 24.22 -7.68 -10.26
C VAL A 327 25.66 -8.11 -9.99
N VAL A 328 26.57 -7.14 -9.86
CA VAL A 328 27.95 -7.38 -9.46
C VAL A 328 28.00 -8.03 -8.07
N THR A 329 28.92 -8.97 -7.85
CA THR A 329 28.89 -9.82 -6.65
C THR A 329 28.98 -9.03 -5.34
N ASN A 330 29.69 -7.89 -5.31
CA ASN A 330 29.77 -7.00 -4.15
C ASN A 330 28.50 -6.19 -3.86
N SER A 331 27.47 -6.31 -4.70
CA SER A 331 26.17 -5.65 -4.52
C SER A 331 25.04 -6.67 -4.34
N LYS A 332 25.35 -7.96 -4.23
CA LYS A 332 24.35 -8.99 -3.99
C LYS A 332 23.92 -8.99 -2.52
N GLN A 333 22.64 -9.27 -2.33
CA GLN A 333 22.02 -9.49 -1.02
C GLN A 333 21.42 -10.90 -0.98
N VAL A 334 21.37 -11.49 0.22
CA VAL A 334 20.71 -12.77 0.48
C VAL A 334 19.58 -12.56 1.48
N LEU A 335 18.43 -13.13 1.16
CA LEU A 335 17.21 -13.12 1.98
C LEU A 335 16.84 -14.57 2.32
N THR A 336 16.65 -14.88 3.59
CA THR A 336 16.19 -16.21 4.03
C THR A 336 14.86 -16.09 4.76
N TYR A 337 13.76 -16.49 4.13
CA TYR A 337 12.44 -16.53 4.75
C TYR A 337 12.26 -17.83 5.53
N GLU A 338 12.17 -17.74 6.85
CA GLU A 338 12.12 -18.89 7.76
C GLU A 338 10.67 -19.27 8.12
N THR A 339 9.86 -18.27 8.47
CA THR A 339 8.45 -18.42 8.86
C THR A 339 7.61 -17.39 8.12
N ALA A 340 6.28 -17.43 8.29
CA ALA A 340 5.35 -16.51 7.63
C ALA A 340 5.56 -15.02 7.96
N THR A 341 6.32 -14.69 9.02
CA THR A 341 6.56 -13.31 9.46
C THR A 341 8.02 -12.99 9.73
N LYS A 342 8.92 -13.97 9.67
CA LYS A 342 10.34 -13.83 10.02
C LYS A 342 11.23 -14.18 8.85
N PHE A 343 12.22 -13.33 8.62
CA PHE A 343 13.27 -13.56 7.64
C PHE A 343 14.64 -13.12 8.16
N TYR A 344 15.69 -13.47 7.43
CA TYR A 344 17.05 -13.06 7.69
C TYR A 344 17.65 -12.37 6.49
N TYR A 345 18.46 -11.35 6.76
CA TYR A 345 19.08 -10.47 5.77
C TYR A 345 20.60 -10.51 5.87
N SER A 346 21.27 -10.73 4.74
CA SER A 346 22.74 -10.68 4.64
C SER A 346 23.18 -9.79 3.48
N LEU A 347 24.09 -8.86 3.76
CA LEU A 347 24.62 -7.88 2.82
C LEU A 347 26.02 -7.41 3.25
N SER A 348 26.90 -7.27 2.27
CA SER A 348 28.20 -6.59 2.43
C SER A 348 28.39 -5.62 1.26
N ILE A 349 28.22 -4.32 1.50
CA ILE A 349 28.43 -3.28 0.48
C ILE A 349 29.40 -2.21 0.98
N ASN A 350 30.28 -1.76 0.08
CA ASN A 350 31.05 -0.54 0.27
C ASN A 350 30.29 0.61 -0.40
N ALA A 351 29.94 1.61 0.40
CA ALA A 351 29.39 2.91 0.00
C ALA A 351 27.97 2.94 -0.62
N ILE A 352 27.04 3.35 0.23
CA ILE A 352 26.03 4.37 -0.11
C ILE A 352 26.33 5.53 0.83
N SER A 353 26.84 6.67 0.34
CA SER A 353 27.03 7.91 1.13
C SER A 353 27.63 7.68 2.53
N ASP A 354 28.90 7.24 2.59
CA ASP A 354 29.65 6.90 3.82
C ASP A 354 29.09 5.75 4.68
N LEU A 355 27.93 5.18 4.35
CA LEU A 355 27.37 4.05 5.04
C LEU A 355 27.96 2.73 4.53
N ASN A 356 28.79 2.11 5.38
CA ASN A 356 29.36 0.79 5.14
C ASN A 356 28.51 -0.27 5.83
N VAL A 357 27.73 -1.03 5.07
CA VAL A 357 26.76 -1.99 5.60
C VAL A 357 27.39 -3.39 5.64
N TRP A 358 27.65 -3.91 6.85
CA TRP A 358 28.11 -5.28 7.07
C TRP A 358 27.10 -6.02 7.93
N VAL A 359 26.34 -6.89 7.29
CA VAL A 359 25.20 -7.55 7.91
C VAL A 359 25.26 -9.02 7.55
N ASN A 360 25.35 -9.86 8.57
CA ASN A 360 25.34 -11.31 8.45
C ASN A 360 24.13 -11.84 9.23
N HIS A 361 23.16 -12.42 8.51
CA HIS A 361 22.03 -13.13 9.10
C HIS A 361 21.23 -12.26 10.11
N CYS A 362 21.04 -10.97 9.80
CA CYS A 362 20.29 -10.09 10.67
C CYS A 362 18.80 -10.42 10.59
N GLU A 363 18.18 -10.62 11.74
CA GLU A 363 16.76 -10.94 11.84
C GLU A 363 15.91 -9.73 11.44
N GLY A 364 14.93 -9.98 10.57
CA GLY A 364 13.92 -9.02 10.18
C GLY A 364 12.52 -9.60 10.30
N ARG A 365 11.53 -8.70 10.21
CA ARG A 365 10.11 -9.07 10.15
C ARG A 365 9.51 -8.67 8.83
N TYR A 366 8.57 -9.45 8.33
CA TYR A 366 7.83 -9.08 7.15
C TYR A 366 6.34 -9.38 7.30
N ASN A 367 5.53 -8.67 6.51
CA ASN A 367 4.10 -8.91 6.34
C ASN A 367 3.82 -9.13 4.85
N ALA A 368 3.00 -10.12 4.54
CA ALA A 368 2.58 -10.44 3.18
C ALA A 368 1.08 -10.12 3.04
N ASN A 369 0.72 -9.27 2.08
CA ASN A 369 -0.66 -8.98 1.72
C ASN A 369 -0.82 -9.13 0.21
N GLY A 370 -1.49 -10.20 -0.22
CA GLY A 370 -1.59 -10.56 -1.64
C GLY A 370 -0.21 -10.79 -2.26
N THR A 371 0.14 -10.00 -3.26
CA THR A 371 1.45 -9.99 -3.94
C THR A 371 2.46 -9.05 -3.29
N THR A 372 2.07 -8.26 -2.28
CA THR A 372 2.95 -7.29 -1.62
C THR A 372 3.63 -7.91 -0.39
N LEU A 373 4.95 -7.75 -0.27
CA LEU A 373 5.71 -8.02 0.93
C LEU A 373 6.29 -6.72 1.47
N VAL A 374 6.00 -6.37 2.72
CA VAL A 374 6.67 -5.27 3.44
C VAL A 374 7.62 -5.89 4.45
N GLN A 375 8.87 -5.45 4.45
CA GLN A 375 9.96 -6.02 5.24
C GLN A 375 10.66 -4.93 6.03
N LEU A 376 10.99 -5.22 7.28
CA LEU A 376 11.73 -4.33 8.16
C LEU A 376 12.90 -5.09 8.78
N VAL A 377 14.11 -4.53 8.65
CA VAL A 377 15.33 -4.99 9.31
C VAL A 377 15.87 -3.86 10.17
N LYS A 378 16.08 -4.12 11.46
CA LYS A 378 16.82 -3.23 12.36
C LYS A 378 18.25 -3.75 12.46
N LEU A 379 19.23 -2.95 12.05
CA LEU A 379 20.61 -3.39 12.12
C LEU A 379 21.10 -3.46 13.58
N PRO A 380 22.17 -4.23 13.86
CA PRO A 380 22.76 -4.29 15.20
C PRO A 380 23.22 -2.93 15.73
N ASN A 381 23.55 -2.00 14.85
CA ASN A 381 23.64 -0.59 15.20
C ASN A 381 22.22 -0.03 15.21
N GLU A 382 21.65 0.13 16.40
CA GLU A 382 20.21 0.35 16.61
C GLU A 382 19.63 1.58 15.89
N ASP A 383 20.51 2.48 15.46
CA ASP A 383 20.20 3.72 14.77
C ASP A 383 19.87 3.51 13.28
N ILE A 384 20.22 2.37 12.67
CA ILE A 384 19.99 2.11 11.24
C ILE A 384 18.87 1.09 11.02
N LYS A 385 17.88 1.45 10.19
CA LYS A 385 16.78 0.57 9.79
C LYS A 385 16.67 0.51 8.26
N PHE A 386 16.35 -0.66 7.74
CA PHE A 386 15.99 -0.85 6.33
C PHE A 386 14.52 -1.25 6.24
N SER A 387 13.75 -0.49 5.47
CA SER A 387 12.41 -0.85 5.05
C SER A 387 12.45 -1.25 3.58
N GLN A 388 11.91 -2.41 3.23
CA GLN A 388 11.83 -2.88 1.85
C GLN A 388 10.39 -3.29 1.55
N GLN A 389 9.84 -2.79 0.44
CA GLN A 389 8.56 -3.26 -0.08
C GLN A 389 8.80 -3.96 -1.42
N PHE A 390 8.36 -5.22 -1.52
CA PHE A 390 8.41 -6.00 -2.74
C PHE A 390 6.99 -6.24 -3.26
N ASN A 391 6.74 -5.84 -4.50
CA ASN A 391 5.57 -6.31 -5.25
C ASN A 391 6.00 -7.53 -6.05
N ILE A 392 5.60 -8.72 -5.61
CA ILE A 392 5.99 -10.00 -6.21
C ILE A 392 5.25 -10.18 -7.54
N LEU A 393 6.02 -10.28 -8.62
CA LEU A 393 5.53 -10.48 -9.98
C LEU A 393 5.30 -11.96 -10.27
N SER A 394 6.25 -12.78 -9.85
CA SER A 394 6.21 -14.22 -9.99
C SER A 394 7.15 -14.87 -8.98
N VAL A 395 6.79 -16.08 -8.56
CA VAL A 395 7.65 -16.94 -7.74
C VAL A 395 7.48 -18.38 -8.20
N THR A 396 8.61 -19.05 -8.38
CA THR A 396 8.73 -20.46 -8.77
C THR A 396 9.63 -21.18 -7.77
N ASP A 397 9.92 -22.46 -8.02
CA ASP A 397 10.88 -23.21 -7.21
C ASP A 397 12.31 -22.67 -7.35
N ASP A 398 12.64 -21.96 -8.42
CA ASP A 398 14.02 -21.54 -8.70
C ASP A 398 14.22 -20.03 -8.74
N GLU A 399 13.17 -19.26 -9.07
CA GLU A 399 13.27 -17.82 -9.30
C GLU A 399 12.10 -17.05 -8.69
N MET A 400 12.39 -15.82 -8.26
CA MET A 400 11.43 -14.83 -7.82
C MET A 400 11.69 -13.51 -8.55
N GLN A 401 10.67 -12.92 -9.16
CA GLN A 401 10.74 -11.59 -9.76
C GLN A 401 9.90 -10.62 -8.95
N VAL A 402 10.45 -9.43 -8.67
CA VAL A 402 9.81 -8.43 -7.82
C VAL A 402 10.03 -7.02 -8.37
N TYR A 403 9.11 -6.10 -8.09
CA TYR A 403 9.46 -4.68 -8.02
C TYR A 403 9.80 -4.34 -6.58
N ALA A 404 11.01 -3.82 -6.36
CA ALA A 404 11.51 -3.43 -5.06
C ALA A 404 11.50 -1.92 -4.89
N MET A 405 10.96 -1.50 -3.76
CA MET A 405 11.16 -0.19 -3.17
C MET A 405 11.96 -0.40 -1.89
N SER A 406 12.97 0.43 -1.65
CA SER A 406 13.79 0.32 -0.45
C SER A 406 14.08 1.68 0.12
N GLU A 407 13.94 1.78 1.43
CA GLU A 407 14.18 2.97 2.22
C GLU A 407 15.16 2.68 3.35
N THR A 408 16.12 3.58 3.54
CA THR A 408 17.10 3.50 4.62
C THR A 408 16.90 4.63 5.59
N PHE A 409 16.79 4.30 6.87
CA PHE A 409 16.65 5.24 7.96
C PHE A 409 17.92 5.24 8.82
N VAL A 410 18.37 6.42 9.24
CA VAL A 410 19.39 6.61 10.27
C VAL A 410 18.82 7.58 11.30
N ASP A 411 18.81 7.22 12.58
CA ASP A 411 18.19 8.02 13.64
C ASP A 411 16.73 8.39 13.32
N ASP A 412 15.98 7.42 12.75
CA ASP A 412 14.59 7.57 12.29
C ASP A 412 14.35 8.61 11.18
N GLN A 413 15.40 9.21 10.63
CA GLN A 413 15.32 10.06 9.44
C GLN A 413 15.55 9.23 8.18
N SER A 414 14.74 9.45 7.14
CA SER A 414 14.94 8.80 5.83
C SER A 414 16.10 9.44 5.08
N TYR A 415 17.08 8.63 4.66
CA TYR A 415 18.27 9.09 3.92
C TYR A 415 18.27 8.70 2.46
N ARG A 416 17.61 7.58 2.13
CA ARG A 416 17.65 7.06 0.76
C ARG A 416 16.38 6.33 0.45
N LEU A 417 15.77 6.72 -0.67
CA LEU A 417 14.62 6.05 -1.25
C LEU A 417 15.00 5.58 -2.66
N THR A 418 14.96 4.27 -2.88
CA THR A 418 15.09 3.68 -4.22
C THR A 418 13.73 3.14 -4.62
N LYS A 419 13.19 3.61 -5.74
CA LYS A 419 11.85 3.25 -6.24
C LYS A 419 11.94 2.40 -7.50
N ASP A 420 10.97 1.51 -7.66
CA ASP A 420 10.66 0.78 -8.89
C ASP A 420 11.80 -0.03 -9.51
N LEU A 421 12.68 -0.63 -8.69
CA LEU A 421 13.69 -1.55 -9.19
C LEU A 421 13.06 -2.91 -9.53
N ARG A 422 13.18 -3.36 -10.77
CA ARG A 422 12.80 -4.73 -11.14
C ARG A 422 13.93 -5.68 -10.79
N GLU A 423 13.77 -6.48 -9.74
CA GLU A 423 14.78 -7.46 -9.31
C GLU A 423 14.41 -8.87 -9.73
N ARG A 424 15.41 -9.66 -10.14
CA ARG A 424 15.33 -11.13 -10.22
C ARG A 424 16.17 -11.72 -9.11
N LYS A 425 15.58 -12.57 -8.29
CA LYS A 425 16.26 -13.34 -7.25
C LYS A 425 16.23 -14.83 -7.63
N VAL A 426 17.33 -15.52 -7.33
CA VAL A 426 17.49 -16.96 -7.56
C VAL A 426 17.49 -17.70 -6.23
N ARG A 427 16.86 -18.88 -6.19
CA ARG A 427 16.86 -19.71 -5.00
C ARG A 427 18.27 -20.27 -4.77
N VAL A 428 18.73 -20.17 -3.53
CA VAL A 428 20.02 -20.71 -3.12
C VAL A 428 19.85 -22.17 -2.70
N LYS A 429 20.47 -23.09 -3.45
CA LYS A 429 20.34 -24.55 -3.26
C LYS A 429 21.44 -25.16 -2.39
N HIS A 430 22.56 -24.47 -2.25
CA HIS A 430 23.73 -24.94 -1.50
C HIS A 430 24.11 -23.91 -0.45
N ASP A 431 24.48 -24.41 0.74
CA ASP A 431 24.99 -23.60 1.84
C ASP A 431 26.37 -24.10 2.22
N TYR A 432 27.39 -23.31 1.87
CA TYR A 432 28.79 -23.66 2.05
C TYR A 432 29.39 -23.11 3.35
N SER A 433 28.55 -22.59 4.27
CA SER A 433 28.98 -21.98 5.53
C SER A 433 29.86 -22.88 6.39
N ASN A 434 29.58 -24.18 6.42
CA ASN A 434 30.41 -25.16 7.13
C ASN A 434 31.56 -25.71 6.27
N ASP A 435 31.32 -25.89 4.96
CA ASP A 435 32.26 -26.55 4.06
C ASP A 435 33.51 -25.69 3.78
N ILE A 436 33.39 -24.37 3.89
CA ILE A 436 34.49 -23.43 3.69
C ILE A 436 35.57 -23.52 4.79
N ILE A 437 35.24 -24.02 5.98
CA ILE A 437 36.15 -23.99 7.14
C ILE A 437 37.41 -24.80 6.85
N GLY A 438 38.58 -24.23 7.14
CA GLY A 438 39.90 -24.83 6.95
C GLY A 438 40.82 -24.00 6.06
N THR A 439 41.96 -24.58 5.71
CA THR A 439 43.01 -23.91 4.94
C THR A 439 42.91 -24.28 3.46
N TRP A 440 42.97 -23.26 2.61
CA TRP A 440 42.83 -23.37 1.16
C TRP A 440 43.94 -22.60 0.48
N GLU A 441 44.48 -23.16 -0.60
CA GLU A 441 45.55 -22.54 -1.40
C GLU A 441 45.17 -22.55 -2.88
N GLY A 442 45.33 -21.42 -3.55
CA GLY A 442 44.95 -21.30 -4.96
C GLY A 442 45.46 -20.04 -5.62
N ARG A 443 44.94 -19.77 -6.82
CA ARG A 443 45.22 -18.56 -7.58
C ARG A 443 44.00 -18.15 -8.40
N LEU A 444 43.98 -16.89 -8.82
CA LEU A 444 43.10 -16.45 -9.89
C LEU A 444 43.39 -17.25 -11.17
N THR A 445 42.33 -17.68 -11.85
CA THR A 445 42.42 -18.47 -13.09
C THR A 445 41.84 -17.73 -14.30
N SER A 446 41.35 -16.50 -14.13
CA SER A 446 40.79 -15.69 -15.22
C SER A 446 41.87 -14.92 -15.97
N ASP A 447 41.93 -15.12 -17.30
CA ASP A 447 42.95 -14.52 -18.19
C ASP A 447 42.80 -12.99 -18.40
N GLN A 448 41.73 -12.37 -17.90
CA GLN A 448 41.32 -11.00 -18.25
C GLN A 448 41.24 -10.02 -17.06
N ASP A 449 41.87 -10.36 -15.93
CA ASP A 449 41.74 -9.56 -14.71
C ASP A 449 42.95 -8.63 -14.47
N THR A 450 42.69 -7.34 -14.24
CA THR A 450 43.67 -6.37 -13.70
C THR A 450 44.15 -6.75 -12.29
N TYR A 451 43.44 -7.64 -11.60
CA TYR A 451 43.79 -8.18 -10.29
C TYR A 451 44.56 -9.51 -10.35
N SER A 452 44.86 -10.05 -11.54
CA SER A 452 45.75 -11.21 -11.65
C SER A 452 47.19 -10.79 -11.34
N ASP A 453 47.66 -11.12 -10.14
CA ASP A 453 49.04 -10.91 -9.71
C ASP A 453 49.96 -12.11 -10.02
N ASN A 454 49.41 -13.17 -10.61
CA ASN A 454 50.04 -14.48 -10.82
C ASN A 454 50.59 -15.13 -9.55
N GLN A 455 50.15 -14.69 -8.36
CA GLN A 455 50.63 -15.21 -7.08
C GLN A 455 49.76 -16.37 -6.62
N LEU A 456 50.37 -17.25 -5.82
CA LEU A 456 49.61 -18.18 -5.00
C LEU A 456 49.12 -17.44 -3.77
N HIS A 457 47.89 -17.70 -3.40
CA HIS A 457 47.24 -17.14 -2.24
C HIS A 457 46.75 -18.27 -1.34
N ARG A 458 46.86 -18.08 -0.03
CA ARG A 458 46.38 -19.05 0.96
C ARG A 458 45.53 -18.35 2.01
N TRP A 459 44.37 -18.95 2.30
CA TRP A 459 43.44 -18.48 3.31
C TRP A 459 43.10 -19.61 4.28
N GLU A 460 43.04 -19.31 5.57
CA GLU A 460 42.50 -20.18 6.61
C GLU A 460 41.18 -19.57 7.11
N TYR A 461 40.06 -20.25 6.86
CA TYR A 461 38.74 -19.85 7.35
C TYR A 461 38.41 -20.58 8.65
N LYS A 462 38.03 -19.83 9.69
CA LYS A 462 37.77 -20.37 11.03
C LYS A 462 36.29 -20.34 11.36
N ALA A 463 35.86 -21.30 12.18
CA ALA A 463 34.46 -21.44 12.60
C ALA A 463 33.90 -20.23 13.35
N ASP A 464 34.76 -19.34 13.87
CA ASP A 464 34.36 -18.11 14.58
C ASP A 464 34.07 -16.92 13.64
N GLY A 465 34.11 -17.13 12.31
CA GLY A 465 33.88 -16.07 11.33
C GLY A 465 35.11 -15.20 11.08
N THR A 466 36.30 -15.59 11.55
CA THR A 466 37.57 -14.92 11.21
C THR A 466 38.36 -15.69 10.17
N PHE A 467 39.22 -14.99 9.42
CA PHE A 467 40.13 -15.63 8.48
C PHE A 467 41.57 -15.17 8.66
N VAL A 468 42.52 -16.00 8.23
CA VAL A 468 43.94 -15.63 8.12
C VAL A 468 44.34 -15.71 6.66
N TYR A 469 44.92 -14.62 6.15
CA TYR A 469 45.50 -14.57 4.81
C TYR A 469 47.00 -14.79 4.91
N TYR A 470 47.57 -15.61 4.02
CA TYR A 470 49.01 -15.87 3.96
C TYR A 470 49.56 -15.42 2.61
N ARG A 471 50.76 -14.85 2.62
CA ARG A 471 51.55 -14.54 1.43
C ARG A 471 52.85 -15.34 1.46
N GLN A 472 53.36 -15.69 0.28
CA GLN A 472 54.70 -16.24 0.20
C GLN A 472 55.75 -15.13 0.38
N ASN A 473 56.70 -15.33 1.28
CA ASN A 473 57.86 -14.45 1.40
C ASN A 473 58.88 -14.72 0.26
N SER A 474 59.99 -13.98 0.24
CA SER A 474 61.04 -14.15 -0.77
C SER A 474 61.69 -15.54 -0.80
N HIS A 475 61.48 -16.36 0.24
CA HIS A 475 61.99 -17.73 0.35
C HIS A 475 60.92 -18.79 -0.01
N GLY A 476 59.71 -18.37 -0.43
CA GLY A 476 58.61 -19.27 -0.74
C GLY A 476 57.87 -19.81 0.49
N GLU A 477 58.15 -19.29 1.68
CA GLU A 477 57.49 -19.69 2.92
C GLU A 477 56.19 -18.90 3.09
N TRP A 478 55.13 -19.58 3.56
CA TRP A 478 53.86 -18.94 3.88
C TRP A 478 53.96 -18.18 5.19
N VAL A 479 53.80 -16.86 5.11
CA VAL A 479 53.76 -15.97 6.27
C VAL A 479 52.38 -15.36 6.37
N ALA A 480 51.78 -15.40 7.56
CA ALA A 480 50.50 -14.77 7.80
C ALA A 480 50.62 -13.26 7.61
N ASP A 481 49.72 -12.70 6.82
CA ASP A 481 49.60 -11.27 6.66
C ASP A 481 49.03 -10.66 7.94
N VAL A 482 49.53 -9.49 8.31
CA VAL A 482 49.06 -8.80 9.51
C VAL A 482 47.91 -7.90 9.10
N ASN A 483 46.70 -8.47 9.11
CA ASN A 483 45.46 -7.73 8.92
C ASN A 483 44.78 -7.53 10.27
N THR A 484 44.18 -6.36 10.48
CA THR A 484 43.22 -6.13 11.56
C THR A 484 41.81 -6.34 11.00
N MET A 485 40.83 -6.73 11.82
CA MET A 485 39.43 -6.89 11.40
C MET A 485 39.22 -7.96 10.28
N ALA A 486 40.00 -9.04 10.28
CA ALA A 486 39.91 -10.11 9.27
C ALA A 486 38.72 -11.05 9.52
N GLU A 487 37.55 -10.62 9.07
CA GLU A 487 36.27 -11.30 9.28
C GLU A 487 35.64 -11.72 7.97
N TYR A 488 34.87 -12.80 8.01
CA TYR A 488 34.10 -13.30 6.87
C TYR A 488 32.75 -13.85 7.30
N PHE A 489 31.83 -13.93 6.35
CA PHE A 489 30.65 -14.79 6.46
C PHE A 489 30.35 -15.46 5.14
N VAL A 490 29.63 -16.59 5.21
CA VAL A 490 29.05 -17.25 4.06
C VAL A 490 27.56 -17.41 4.32
N ASP A 491 26.73 -16.85 3.44
CA ASP A 491 25.28 -17.07 3.46
C ASP A 491 24.85 -17.78 2.18
N GLY A 492 24.70 -19.11 2.27
CA GLY A 492 24.43 -19.92 1.10
C GLY A 492 25.68 -20.07 0.23
N VAL A 493 25.68 -19.40 -0.93
CA VAL A 493 26.83 -19.35 -1.85
C VAL A 493 27.60 -18.04 -1.79
N LEU A 494 27.05 -16.99 -1.16
CA LEU A 494 27.69 -15.69 -1.08
C LEU A 494 28.73 -15.69 0.05
N LEU A 495 30.01 -15.60 -0.30
CA LEU A 495 31.13 -15.36 0.59
C LEU A 495 31.41 -13.86 0.63
N CYS A 496 31.46 -13.28 1.82
CA CYS A 496 31.82 -11.90 2.04
C CYS A 496 32.98 -11.84 3.04
N SER A 497 34.00 -11.06 2.74
CA SER A 497 35.17 -10.84 3.59
C SER A 497 35.35 -9.34 3.83
N ARG A 498 35.83 -8.98 5.02
CA ARG A 498 36.29 -7.63 5.34
C ARG A 498 37.61 -7.66 6.10
N TRP A 499 38.43 -6.62 5.92
CA TRP A 499 39.72 -6.49 6.61
C TRP A 499 40.25 -5.06 6.56
N LYS A 500 41.25 -4.78 7.39
CA LYS A 500 42.09 -3.58 7.33
C LYS A 500 43.55 -4.01 7.27
N ASN A 501 44.32 -3.35 6.42
CA ASN A 501 45.77 -3.57 6.41
C ASN A 501 46.38 -2.89 7.65
N VAL A 502 47.44 -3.45 8.23
CA VAL A 502 48.16 -2.76 9.31
C VAL A 502 48.69 -1.40 8.83
N GLY A 503 48.37 -0.35 9.57
CA GLY A 503 48.74 1.03 9.23
C GLY A 503 47.80 1.72 8.22
N ASP A 504 46.71 1.07 7.81
CA ASP A 504 45.65 1.62 6.97
C ASP A 504 44.32 1.56 7.71
N ASP A 505 43.70 2.72 7.95
CA ASP A 505 42.41 2.79 8.64
C ASP A 505 41.22 2.46 7.72
N THR A 506 41.48 2.28 6.42
CA THR A 506 40.47 1.99 5.40
C THR A 506 40.03 0.52 5.47
N GLU A 507 38.74 0.30 5.79
CA GLU A 507 38.12 -1.01 5.66
C GLU A 507 38.03 -1.42 4.19
N LYS A 508 38.49 -2.63 3.90
CA LYS A 508 38.38 -3.28 2.59
C LYS A 508 37.36 -4.38 2.69
N ARG A 509 36.61 -4.58 1.61
CA ARG A 509 35.62 -5.67 1.50
C ARG A 509 35.71 -6.33 0.16
N GLU A 510 35.43 -7.62 0.16
CA GLU A 510 35.34 -8.39 -1.05
C GLU A 510 34.28 -9.47 -0.93
N SER A 511 33.45 -9.60 -1.96
CA SER A 511 32.49 -10.69 -2.09
C SER A 511 32.81 -11.59 -3.26
N TRP A 512 32.52 -12.87 -3.08
CA TRP A 512 32.64 -13.96 -4.04
C TRP A 512 31.41 -14.86 -3.97
N GLU A 513 31.13 -15.57 -5.05
CA GLU A 513 30.16 -16.67 -5.06
C GLU A 513 30.91 -17.99 -5.12
N ILE A 514 30.67 -18.86 -4.14
CA ILE A 514 31.20 -20.22 -4.11
C ILE A 514 30.40 -21.06 -5.11
N ALA A 515 31.01 -21.38 -6.25
CA ALA A 515 30.39 -22.19 -7.29
C ALA A 515 30.30 -23.67 -6.88
N SER A 516 31.34 -24.19 -6.22
CA SER A 516 31.41 -25.58 -5.74
C SER A 516 32.51 -25.78 -4.69
N ILE A 517 32.29 -26.69 -3.75
CA ILE A 517 33.33 -27.31 -2.92
C ILE A 517 33.23 -28.82 -3.08
N GLU A 518 34.12 -29.41 -3.90
CA GLU A 518 34.06 -30.83 -4.24
C GLU A 518 35.48 -31.42 -4.33
N ASN A 519 35.66 -32.63 -3.80
CA ASN A 519 36.94 -33.37 -3.89
C ASN A 519 38.16 -32.56 -3.41
N GLY A 520 37.97 -31.75 -2.36
CA GLY A 520 39.03 -30.90 -1.82
C GLY A 520 39.38 -29.69 -2.69
N VAL A 521 38.54 -29.35 -3.68
CA VAL A 521 38.71 -28.17 -4.53
C VAL A 521 37.52 -27.23 -4.34
N MET A 522 37.82 -25.97 -4.02
CA MET A 522 36.85 -24.89 -3.95
C MET A 522 36.99 -23.99 -5.17
N LYS A 523 35.87 -23.62 -5.77
CA LYS A 523 35.81 -22.71 -6.93
C LYS A 523 34.99 -21.48 -6.57
N TRP A 524 35.54 -20.30 -6.81
CA TRP A 524 34.85 -19.03 -6.63
C TRP A 524 34.67 -18.33 -7.96
N THR A 525 33.59 -17.57 -8.05
CA THR A 525 33.33 -16.65 -9.16
C THR A 525 32.90 -15.30 -8.61
N ALA A 526 33.28 -14.22 -9.26
CA ALA A 526 32.73 -12.90 -8.95
C ALA A 526 32.45 -12.14 -10.25
N LEU A 527 31.23 -11.63 -10.39
CA LEU A 527 30.91 -10.66 -11.42
C LEU A 527 31.42 -9.28 -10.97
N ARG A 528 32.35 -8.73 -11.74
CA ARG A 528 33.00 -7.44 -11.51
C ARG A 528 32.61 -6.46 -12.61
N GLN A 529 32.78 -5.18 -12.32
CA GLN A 529 32.58 -4.09 -13.27
C GLN A 529 33.90 -3.35 -13.46
N ARG A 530 34.25 -3.03 -14.70
CA ARG A 530 35.40 -2.20 -15.06
C ARG A 530 35.04 -0.72 -14.96
N GLU A 531 36.05 0.15 -15.03
CA GLU A 531 35.86 1.60 -15.02
C GLU A 531 34.96 2.11 -16.16
N ASP A 532 34.94 1.42 -17.31
CA ASP A 532 34.08 1.73 -18.46
C ASP A 532 32.63 1.25 -18.31
N GLY A 533 32.29 0.63 -17.17
CA GLY A 533 30.98 0.09 -16.86
C GLY A 533 30.72 -1.33 -17.41
N SER A 534 31.60 -1.88 -18.24
CA SER A 534 31.51 -3.26 -18.72
C SER A 534 31.75 -4.27 -17.60
N THR A 535 31.17 -5.47 -17.72
CA THR A 535 31.33 -6.52 -16.71
C THR A 535 32.30 -7.62 -17.15
N PHE A 536 32.85 -8.35 -16.17
CA PHE A 536 33.59 -9.58 -16.38
C PHE A 536 33.46 -10.52 -15.19
N THR A 537 33.75 -11.80 -15.40
CA THR A 537 33.76 -12.80 -14.33
C THR A 537 35.20 -13.12 -13.94
N ALA A 538 35.57 -12.75 -12.71
CA ALA A 538 36.77 -13.24 -12.07
C ALA A 538 36.53 -14.67 -11.58
N GLN A 539 37.54 -15.53 -11.70
CA GLN A 539 37.47 -16.92 -11.26
C GLN A 539 38.66 -17.26 -10.38
N PHE A 540 38.38 -17.98 -9.30
CA PHE A 540 39.39 -18.45 -8.36
C PHE A 540 39.23 -19.96 -8.16
N SER A 541 40.34 -20.70 -8.10
CA SER A 541 40.31 -22.12 -7.77
C SER A 541 41.34 -22.42 -6.70
N MET A 542 40.89 -23.10 -5.64
CA MET A 542 41.68 -23.40 -4.46
C MET A 542 41.62 -24.87 -4.10
N THR A 543 42.73 -25.43 -3.64
CA THR A 543 42.82 -26.79 -3.12
C THR A 543 42.94 -26.73 -1.61
N ARG A 544 42.24 -27.64 -0.92
CA ARG A 544 42.32 -27.79 0.52
C ARG A 544 43.73 -28.22 0.91
N VAL A 545 44.32 -27.50 1.87
CA VAL A 545 45.59 -27.87 2.47
C VAL A 545 45.26 -28.85 3.59
N ASN A 546 45.63 -30.11 3.42
CA ASN A 546 45.50 -31.08 4.50
C ASN A 546 46.48 -30.71 5.63
N PRO A 547 46.02 -30.73 6.90
CA PRO A 547 46.88 -30.45 8.05
C PRO A 547 48.02 -31.46 8.22
#